data_AF-A0A5A5R347-F1
#
_entry.id   AF-A0A5A5R347-F1
#
_cell.length_a   1.000
_cell.length_b   1.000
_cell.length_c   1.000
_cell.angle_alpha   90.00
_cell.angle_beta   90.00
_cell.angle_gamma   90.00
#
_symmetry.space_group_name_H-M   'P 1'
#
loop_
_entity.id
_entity.type
_entity.pdbx_description
1 polymer ?
#
loop_
_entity_poly.entity_id
_entity_poly.type
_entity_poly.pdbx_seq_one_letter_code
_entity_poly.pdbx_strand_id
1 'polypeptide(L)'
;MASLMKKTEQYQALPAKVSQQVLRGLDRNWQSFFAASSEFKSHPDKFLGKPKIPGYKEPKKGRNLLVYTIQAISKVGLRQGIVKLSPDFNCLADKSRGAHSRSQNSS
;
A
#
# COMPACT_ATOMS: atom_id res chain seq x y z
N MET A 1 14.39 -5.90 2.70
CA MET A 1 13.63 -4.65 2.49
C MET A 1 12.50 -4.43 3.50
N ALA A 2 11.51 -5.32 3.61
CA ALA A 2 10.36 -5.08 4.49
C ALA A 2 10.71 -4.87 5.98
N SER A 3 11.72 -5.57 6.51
CA SER A 3 12.11 -5.45 7.93
C SER A 3 12.59 -4.05 8.32
N LEU A 4 13.24 -3.33 7.40
CA LEU A 4 13.71 -1.96 7.62
C LEU A 4 12.55 -0.96 7.76
N MET A 5 11.46 -1.21 7.01
CA MET A 5 10.31 -0.32 6.93
C MET A 5 9.28 -0.55 8.05
N LYS A 6 9.38 -1.64 8.83
CA LYS A 6 8.36 -2.04 9.82
C LYS A 6 8.00 -0.97 10.86
N LYS A 7 8.95 -0.09 11.17
CA LYS A 7 8.78 0.97 12.18
C LYS A 7 8.28 2.30 11.60
N THR A 8 8.13 2.40 10.28
CA THR A 8 7.68 3.65 9.65
C THR A 8 6.16 3.76 9.71
N GLU A 9 5.67 4.99 9.87
CA GLU A 9 4.24 5.29 9.89
C GLU A 9 3.56 4.79 8.61
N GLN A 10 4.19 4.96 7.44
CA GLN A 10 3.62 4.57 6.16
C GLN A 10 3.46 3.06 6.04
N TYR A 11 4.38 2.28 6.61
CA TYR A 11 4.29 0.82 6.59
C TYR A 11 3.21 0.33 7.56
N GLN A 12 3.05 0.99 8.71
CA GLN A 12 2.06 0.65 9.74
C GLN A 12 0.65 1.17 9.42
N ALA A 13 0.54 2.17 8.55
CA ALA A 13 -0.73 2.68 8.04
C ALA A 13 -1.47 1.69 7.14
N LEU A 14 -0.79 0.64 6.65
CA LEU A 14 -1.43 -0.41 5.88
C LEU A 14 -1.23 -1.76 6.57
N PRO A 15 -2.12 -2.73 6.34
CA PRO A 15 -1.89 -4.06 6.85
C PRO A 15 -0.57 -4.62 6.32
N ALA A 16 0.23 -5.25 7.18
CA ALA A 16 1.62 -5.61 6.87
C ALA A 16 1.78 -6.39 5.55
N LYS A 17 0.84 -7.27 5.21
CA LYS A 17 0.85 -8.01 3.93
C LYS A 17 0.72 -7.09 2.71
N VAL A 18 -0.11 -6.05 2.80
CA VAL A 18 -0.30 -5.05 1.74
C VAL A 18 0.97 -4.21 1.57
N SER A 19 1.53 -3.71 2.69
CA SER A 19 2.80 -2.97 2.68
C SER A 19 3.94 -3.79 2.05
N GLN A 20 4.02 -5.09 2.39
CA GLN A 20 5.00 -6.00 1.79
C GLN A 20 4.81 -6.20 0.30
N GLN A 21 3.56 -6.33 -0.19
CA GLN A 21 3.31 -6.46 -1.63
C GLN A 21 3.74 -5.20 -2.39
N VAL A 22 3.47 -4.01 -1.85
CA VAL A 22 3.94 -2.76 -2.43
C VAL A 22 5.47 -2.75 -2.56
N LEU A 23 6.19 -3.12 -1.51
CA LEU A 23 7.66 -3.19 -1.53
C LEU A 23 8.19 -4.22 -2.53
N ARG A 24 7.52 -5.38 -2.67
CA ARG A 24 7.89 -6.39 -3.69
C ARG A 24 7.66 -5.88 -5.12
N GLY A 25 6.59 -5.12 -5.34
CA GLY A 25 6.35 -4.47 -6.63
C GLY A 25 7.46 -3.48 -6.98
N LEU A 26 7.87 -2.66 -6.01
CA LEU A 26 8.98 -1.72 -6.19
C LEU A 26 10.29 -2.46 -6.52
N ASP A 27 10.63 -3.51 -5.78
CA ASP A 27 11.83 -4.32 -6.01
C ASP A 27 11.88 -4.91 -7.43
N ARG A 28 10.76 -5.49 -7.89
CA ARG A 28 10.64 -6.01 -9.26
C ARG A 28 10.80 -4.92 -10.31
N ASN A 29 10.18 -3.75 -10.11
CA ASN A 29 10.29 -2.64 -11.05
C ASN A 29 11.74 -2.17 -11.22
N TRP A 30 12.51 -2.13 -10.12
CA TRP A 30 13.93 -1.81 -10.17
C TRP A 30 14.74 -2.88 -10.91
N GLN A 31 14.52 -4.16 -10.61
CA GLN A 31 15.17 -5.26 -11.32
C GLN A 31 14.88 -5.21 -12.83
N SER A 32 13.62 -4.99 -13.22
CA SER A 32 13.22 -4.84 -14.62
C SER A 32 13.88 -3.63 -15.29
N PHE A 33 14.00 -2.50 -14.58
CA PHE A 33 14.70 -1.33 -15.10
C PHE A 33 16.17 -1.61 -15.38
N PHE A 34 16.89 -2.27 -14.47
CA PHE A 34 18.29 -2.62 -14.68
C PHE A 34 18.48 -3.63 -15.81
N ALA A 35 17.62 -4.65 -15.89
CA ALA A 35 17.63 -5.62 -16.98
C ALA A 35 17.40 -4.94 -18.34
N ALA A 36 16.35 -4.13 -18.45
CA ALA A 36 16.05 -3.38 -19.67
C ALA A 36 17.16 -2.39 -20.04
N SER A 37 17.75 -1.72 -19.04
CA SER A 37 18.87 -0.78 -19.26
C SER A 37 20.14 -1.47 -19.76
N SER A 38 20.38 -2.71 -19.32
CA SER A 38 21.49 -3.52 -19.83
C SER A 38 21.22 -3.97 -21.26
N GLU A 39 20.03 -4.50 -21.53
CA GLU A 39 19.68 -4.99 -22.86
C GLU A 39 19.63 -3.86 -23.89
N PHE A 40 19.15 -2.67 -23.51
CA PHE A 40 19.13 -1.49 -24.37
C PHE A 40 20.54 -1.07 -24.86
N LYS A 41 21.61 -1.36 -24.10
CA LYS A 41 22.99 -1.07 -24.54
C LYS A 41 23.43 -1.98 -25.69
N SER A 42 22.97 -3.23 -25.69
CA SER A 42 23.34 -4.23 -26.70
C SER A 42 22.38 -4.28 -27.88
N HIS A 43 21.09 -4.04 -27.63
CA HIS A 43 19.99 -4.15 -28.59
C HIS A 43 19.02 -2.97 -28.48
N PRO A 44 19.45 -1.74 -28.82
CA PRO A 44 18.59 -0.56 -28.75
C PRO A 44 17.39 -0.65 -29.70
N ASP A 45 17.49 -1.42 -30.79
CA ASP A 45 16.47 -1.65 -31.81
C ASP A 45 15.21 -2.37 -31.29
N LYS A 46 15.34 -3.17 -30.23
CA LYS A 46 14.20 -3.87 -29.60
C LYS A 46 13.30 -2.94 -28.79
N PHE A 47 13.71 -1.70 -28.56
CA PHE A 47 13.01 -0.74 -27.70
C PHE A 47 12.56 0.47 -28.49
N LEU A 48 11.36 0.96 -28.20
CA LEU A 48 10.85 2.22 -28.76
C LEU A 48 11.58 3.46 -28.21
N GLY A 49 12.39 3.29 -27.17
CA GLY A 49 13.15 4.36 -26.54
C GLY A 49 13.89 3.87 -25.31
N LYS A 50 14.73 4.75 -24.76
CA LYS A 50 15.57 4.45 -23.60
C LYS A 50 14.71 4.14 -22.35
N PRO A 51 14.98 3.04 -21.63
CA PRO A 51 14.33 2.74 -20.36
C PRO A 51 14.46 3.90 -19.37
N LYS A 52 13.36 4.25 -18.70
CA LYS A 52 13.29 5.36 -17.75
C LYS A 52 13.42 4.85 -16.32
N ILE A 53 14.15 5.59 -15.49
CA ILE A 53 14.31 5.28 -14.06
C ILE A 53 12.93 5.32 -13.38
N PRO A 54 12.58 4.30 -12.57
CA PRO A 54 11.38 4.35 -11.75
C PRO A 54 11.43 5.53 -10.78
N GLY A 55 10.50 6.47 -10.93
CA GLY A 55 10.39 7.64 -10.05
C GLY A 55 9.37 7.45 -8.92
N TYR A 56 9.38 8.38 -7.96
CA TYR A 56 8.33 8.47 -6.94
C TYR A 56 7.05 9.05 -7.53
N LYS A 57 5.90 8.58 -7.02
CA LYS A 57 4.61 9.17 -7.36
C LYS A 57 4.41 10.47 -6.56
N GLU A 58 3.55 11.35 -7.08
CA GLU A 58 3.18 12.57 -6.37
C GLU A 58 2.64 12.29 -4.96
N PRO A 59 3.09 13.00 -3.91
CA PRO A 59 2.69 12.70 -2.54
C PRO A 59 1.18 12.82 -2.25
N LYS A 60 0.50 13.77 -2.91
CA LYS A 60 -0.92 14.07 -2.64
C LYS A 60 -1.89 13.39 -3.61
N LYS A 61 -1.50 13.26 -4.89
CA LYS A 61 -2.37 12.78 -5.97
C LYS A 61 -1.91 11.46 -6.57
N GLY A 62 -0.70 11.01 -6.23
CA GLY A 62 -0.12 9.77 -6.70
C GLY A 62 -0.89 8.57 -6.16
N ARG A 63 -1.47 7.78 -7.07
CA ARG A 63 -2.19 6.56 -6.71
C ARG A 63 -1.29 5.37 -6.90
N ASN A 64 -1.22 4.47 -5.91
CA ASN A 64 -0.57 3.18 -6.05
C ASN A 64 -1.62 2.06 -6.06
N LEU A 65 -1.32 0.96 -6.75
CA LEU A 65 -2.17 -0.22 -6.72
C LEU A 65 -2.04 -0.88 -5.34
N LEU A 66 -3.16 -1.00 -4.62
CA LEU A 66 -3.23 -1.72 -3.35
C LEU A 66 -3.97 -3.03 -3.58
N VAL A 67 -3.26 -4.14 -3.40
CA VAL A 67 -3.83 -5.47 -3.59
C VAL A 67 -4.29 -6.01 -2.25
N TYR A 68 -5.60 -6.09 -2.07
CA TYR A 68 -6.23 -6.77 -0.95
C TYR A 68 -6.71 -8.15 -1.40
N THR A 69 -6.38 -9.18 -0.62
CA THR A 69 -6.95 -10.51 -0.85
C THR A 69 -8.42 -10.49 -0.44
N ILE A 70 -9.25 -11.33 -1.06
CA ILE A 70 -10.67 -11.42 -0.72
C ILE A 70 -10.92 -11.76 0.77
N GLN A 71 -9.96 -12.44 1.40
CA GLN A 71 -9.95 -12.75 2.83
C GLN A 71 -9.82 -11.50 3.71
N ALA A 72 -9.26 -10.40 3.19
CA ALA A 72 -9.15 -9.13 3.89
C ALA A 72 -10.44 -8.30 3.85
N ILE A 73 -11.42 -8.72 3.06
CA ILE A 73 -12.71 -8.05 2.90
C ILE A 73 -13.76 -8.76 3.76
N SER A 74 -14.57 -8.00 4.49
CA SER A 74 -15.70 -8.50 5.25
C SER A 74 -16.72 -9.13 4.31
N LYS A 75 -17.00 -10.42 4.53
CA LYS A 75 -18.03 -11.15 3.78
C LYS A 75 -19.43 -10.53 3.98
N VAL A 76 -19.73 -10.08 5.20
CA VAL A 76 -21.02 -9.45 5.54
C VAL A 76 -21.17 -8.12 4.83
N GLY A 77 -20.14 -7.26 4.89
CA GLY A 77 -20.15 -5.99 4.16
C GLY A 77 -20.29 -6.19 2.66
N LEU A 78 -19.57 -7.16 2.09
CA LEU A 78 -19.60 -7.44 0.66
C LEU A 78 -21.00 -7.88 0.19
N ARG A 79 -21.73 -8.68 0.98
CA ARG A 79 -23.13 -9.05 0.70
C ARG A 79 -24.08 -7.84 0.70
N GLN A 80 -23.72 -6.76 1.39
CA GLN A 80 -24.47 -5.51 1.46
C GLN A 80 -23.98 -4.48 0.41
N GLY A 81 -23.05 -4.85 -0.48
CA GLY A 81 -22.45 -3.95 -1.46
C GLY A 81 -21.39 -3.00 -0.88
N ILE A 82 -20.93 -3.24 0.35
CA ILE A 82 -19.99 -2.38 1.08
C ILE A 82 -18.63 -3.07 1.16
N VAL A 83 -17.57 -2.40 0.70
CA VAL A 83 -16.20 -2.89 0.88
C VAL A 83 -15.68 -2.45 2.25
N LYS A 84 -15.84 -3.32 3.25
CA LYS A 84 -15.30 -3.13 4.60
C LYS A 84 -14.13 -4.08 4.83
N LEU A 85 -12.99 -3.57 5.31
CA LEU A 85 -11.84 -4.43 5.67
C LEU A 85 -12.13 -5.23 6.95
N SER A 86 -11.62 -6.46 7.03
CA SER A 86 -11.79 -7.32 8.21
C SER A 86 -11.06 -6.71 9.43
N PRO A 87 -11.62 -6.80 10.65
CA PRO A 87 -11.01 -6.28 11.88
C PRO A 87 -9.59 -6.81 12.13
N ASP A 88 -9.27 -8.03 11.69
CA ASP A 88 -7.94 -8.63 11.86
C ASP A 88 -6.83 -7.87 11.10
N PHE A 89 -7.19 -7.04 10.14
CA PHE A 89 -6.28 -6.17 9.39
C PHE A 89 -6.29 -4.72 9.89
N ASN A 90 -7.03 -4.44 10.96
CA ASN A 90 -7.27 -3.10 11.45
C ASN A 90 -6.08 -2.60 12.31
N CYS A 91 -4.97 -2.28 11.66
CA CYS A 91 -3.94 -1.40 12.23
C CYS A 91 -4.24 0.09 11.98
N LEU A 92 -5.25 0.38 11.15
CA LEU A 92 -5.78 1.73 10.97
C LEU A 92 -6.74 2.03 12.12
N ALA A 93 -6.17 2.40 13.27
CA ALA A 93 -6.92 2.98 14.36
C ALA A 93 -7.67 4.23 13.86
N ASP A 94 -8.99 4.10 13.78
CA ASP A 94 -9.96 5.18 13.70
C ASP A 94 -9.72 6.14 14.88
N LYS A 95 -9.06 7.27 14.64
CA LYS A 95 -8.84 8.34 15.63
C LYS A 95 -10.04 9.29 15.73
N SER A 96 -11.23 8.84 15.32
CA SER A 96 -12.42 9.66 15.13
C SER A 96 -13.63 9.07 15.87
N ARG A 97 -13.58 9.13 17.21
CA ARG A 97 -14.73 9.12 18.15
C ARG A 97 -14.14 9.37 19.54
N GLY A 98 -14.16 10.58 20.08
CA GLY A 98 -15.37 11.30 20.49
C GLY A 98 -15.43 11.23 22.00
N ALA A 99 -14.87 12.25 22.67
CA ALA A 99 -14.92 12.39 24.12
C ALA A 99 -16.38 12.48 24.58
N HIS A 100 -16.79 11.59 25.47
CA HIS A 100 -17.98 11.77 26.29
C HIS A 100 -17.54 11.95 27.74
N SER A 101 -17.50 13.22 28.14
CA SER A 101 -17.46 13.67 29.52
C SER A 101 -18.66 13.12 30.26
N ARG A 102 -18.42 12.26 31.25
CA ARG A 102 -19.42 11.77 32.19
C ARG A 102 -19.64 12.86 33.25
N SER A 103 -20.65 13.69 33.05
CA SER A 103 -21.20 14.55 34.11
C SER A 103 -21.97 13.66 35.08
N GLN A 104 -21.51 13.61 36.34
CA GLN A 104 -22.27 13.07 37.46
C GLN A 104 -23.17 14.20 37.96
N ASN A 105 -24.48 14.04 37.79
CA ASN A 105 -25.47 14.78 38.58
C ASN A 105 -25.80 13.92 39.80
N SER A 106 -25.49 14.44 40.98
CA SER A 106 -26.01 13.98 42.26
C SER A 106 -26.74 15.14 42.92
N SER A 107 -28.05 14.99 43.09
CA SER A 107 -28.88 15.69 44.07
C SER A 107 -29.42 14.64 45.03
#